data_AF-A0A835I1E1-F1
#
_entry.id   AF-A0A835I1E1-F1
#
_cell.length_a   1.000
_cell.length_b   1.000
_cell.length_c   1.000
_cell.angle_alpha   90.00
_cell.angle_beta   90.00
_cell.angle_gamma   90.00
#
_symmetry.space_group_name_H-M   'P 1'
#
loop_
_entity.id
_entity.type
_entity.pdbx_description
1 polymer ?
#
loop_
_entity_poly.entity_id
_entity_poly.type
_entity_poly.pdbx_seq_one_letter_code
_entity_poly.pdbx_strand_id
1 'polypeptide(L)'
;MCITIVKTIKDAVAWPGDIETERDLGAWTGELPNYLRKLHNVNLHEEVSSTGSDTVAPSSDQISTDMETSAQDIASYQVVLSSDGSVVGFQPTSRLAVNHWASNPLAKELYNGRKLTPGLIEPGLKIQQPDKVILVELLMSVNPESWFALARPLGETG
;
A
#
# COMPACT_ATOMS: atom_id res chain seq x y z
N MET A 1 -0.08 -12.78 -2.23
CA MET A 1 0.26 -12.05 -0.98
C MET A 1 -0.34 -10.65 -0.97
N CYS A 2 -0.06 -9.80 -1.96
CA CYS A 2 -0.68 -8.46 -2.04
C CYS A 2 -2.22 -8.50 -2.05
N ILE A 3 -2.82 -9.43 -2.81
CA ILE A 3 -4.28 -9.65 -2.81
C ILE A 3 -4.82 -9.92 -1.40
N THR A 4 -4.11 -10.75 -0.62
CA THR A 4 -4.51 -11.08 0.76
C THR A 4 -4.52 -9.85 1.64
N ILE A 5 -3.49 -9.00 1.55
CA ILE A 5 -3.43 -7.73 2.31
C ILE A 5 -4.63 -6.84 1.97
N VAL A 6 -4.88 -6.60 0.68
CA VAL A 6 -5.99 -5.74 0.24
C VAL A 6 -7.33 -6.33 0.67
N LYS A 7 -7.48 -7.65 0.56
CA LYS A 7 -8.68 -8.36 1.01
C LYS A 7 -8.91 -8.20 2.51
N THR A 8 -7.87 -8.40 3.33
CA THR A 8 -7.98 -8.22 4.79
C THR A 8 -8.42 -6.82 5.16
N ILE A 9 -7.86 -5.78 4.52
CA ILE A 9 -8.28 -4.40 4.74
C ILE A 9 -9.74 -4.24 4.33
N LYS A 10 -10.06 -4.59 3.08
CA LYS A 10 -11.40 -4.49 2.50
C LYS A 10 -12.47 -5.15 3.37
N ASP A 11 -12.23 -6.38 3.82
CA ASP A 11 -13.16 -7.15 4.65
C ASP A 11 -13.33 -6.49 6.04
N ALA A 12 -12.25 -5.96 6.63
CA ALA A 12 -12.28 -5.32 7.95
C ALA A 12 -13.03 -3.98 7.97
N VAL A 13 -13.07 -3.25 6.86
CA VAL A 13 -13.81 -1.98 6.73
C VAL A 13 -15.04 -2.09 5.82
N ALA A 14 -15.43 -3.31 5.45
CA ALA A 14 -16.58 -3.62 4.60
C ALA A 14 -16.62 -2.83 3.28
N TRP A 15 -15.46 -2.62 2.65
CA TRP A 15 -15.39 -1.92 1.36
C TRP A 15 -15.99 -2.76 0.22
N PRO A 16 -16.91 -2.20 -0.59
CA PRO A 16 -17.49 -2.94 -1.71
C PRO A 16 -16.48 -3.14 -2.87
N GLY A 17 -16.92 -3.71 -4.00
CA GLY A 17 -16.15 -3.78 -5.25
C GLY A 17 -15.23 -4.99 -5.36
N ASP A 18 -14.46 -5.09 -6.45
CA ASP A 18 -13.49 -6.16 -6.65
C ASP A 18 -12.07 -5.74 -6.27
N ILE A 19 -11.16 -6.71 -6.24
CA ILE A 19 -9.72 -6.47 -6.10
C ILE A 19 -9.11 -6.60 -7.49
N GLU A 20 -8.52 -5.51 -7.96
CA GLU A 20 -7.78 -5.45 -9.22
C GLU A 20 -6.32 -5.84 -8.96
N THR A 21 -5.67 -6.43 -9.98
CA THR A 21 -4.29 -6.92 -9.87
C THR A 21 -3.52 -6.71 -11.15
N GLU A 22 -2.27 -6.30 -11.02
CA GLU A 22 -1.34 -6.14 -12.12
C GLU A 22 0.09 -6.43 -11.67
N ARG A 23 0.92 -6.95 -12.59
CA ARG A 23 2.26 -7.44 -12.26
C ARG A 23 3.16 -6.35 -11.68
N ASP A 24 3.17 -5.17 -12.31
CA ASP A 24 4.11 -4.10 -11.97
C ASP A 24 3.55 -3.13 -10.93
N LEU A 25 2.24 -3.11 -10.76
CA LEU A 25 1.56 -2.24 -9.81
C LEU A 25 1.25 -2.94 -8.48
N GLY A 26 0.89 -4.22 -8.50
CA GLY A 26 0.45 -4.97 -7.32
C GLY A 26 -1.05 -5.27 -7.32
N ALA A 27 -1.67 -5.30 -6.16
CA ALA A 27 -3.11 -5.51 -6.00
C ALA A 27 -3.76 -4.28 -5.36
N TRP A 28 -4.93 -3.85 -5.83
CA TRP A 28 -5.64 -2.71 -5.26
C TRP A 28 -7.16 -2.87 -5.28
N THR A 29 -7.84 -1.97 -4.56
CA THR A 29 -9.29 -1.79 -4.61
C THR A 29 -9.59 -0.29 -4.60
N GLY A 30 -10.77 0.09 -5.10
CA GLY A 30 -11.14 1.49 -5.29
C GLY A 30 -10.40 2.18 -6.46
N GLU A 31 -10.63 3.47 -6.61
CA GLU A 31 -10.03 4.25 -7.70
C GLU A 31 -8.57 4.58 -7.41
N LEU A 32 -7.67 4.27 -8.35
CA LEU A 32 -6.26 4.66 -8.27
C LEU A 32 -6.11 6.19 -8.31
N PRO A 33 -5.40 6.79 -7.32
CA PRO A 33 -5.02 8.20 -7.36
C PRO A 33 -4.32 8.60 -8.67
N ASN A 34 -4.58 9.83 -9.12
CA ASN A 34 -4.12 10.32 -10.41
C ASN A 34 -2.62 10.18 -10.64
N TYR A 35 -1.80 10.38 -9.60
CA TYR A 35 -0.35 10.26 -9.72
C TYR A 35 0.10 8.80 -9.94
N LEU A 36 -0.57 7.83 -9.32
CA LEU A 36 -0.32 6.40 -9.54
C LEU A 36 -0.80 5.97 -10.93
N ARG A 37 -1.97 6.46 -11.36
CA ARG A 37 -2.49 6.21 -12.71
C ARG A 37 -1.56 6.75 -13.80
N LYS A 38 -1.02 7.96 -13.62
CA LYS A 38 -0.05 8.55 -14.56
C LYS A 38 1.24 7.74 -14.62
N LEU A 39 1.80 7.36 -13.47
CA LEU A 39 3.01 6.53 -13.42
C LEU A 39 2.79 5.17 -14.11
N HIS A 40 1.64 4.55 -13.84
CA HIS A 40 1.23 3.30 -14.47
C HIS A 40 1.09 3.43 -16.00
N ASN A 41 0.41 4.46 -16.48
CA ASN A 41 0.28 4.73 -17.92
C ASN A 41 1.63 5.02 -18.61
N VAL A 42 2.57 5.67 -17.92
CA VAL A 42 3.93 5.90 -18.45
C VAL A 42 4.68 4.58 -18.58
N ASN A 43 4.64 3.72 -17.56
CA ASN A 43 5.27 2.39 -17.63
C ASN A 43 4.68 1.52 -18.76
N LEU A 44 3.35 1.57 -18.98
CA LEU A 44 2.71 0.88 -20.10
C LEU A 44 3.15 1.42 -21.47
N HIS A 45 3.46 2.72 -21.57
CA HIS A 45 3.86 3.35 -22.83
C HIS A 45 5.35 3.13 -23.16
N GLU A 46 6.19 2.86 -22.16
CA GLU A 46 7.60 2.49 -22.35
C GLU A 46 7.76 1.08 -22.97
N GLU A 47 6.82 0.15 -22.77
CA GLU A 47 6.86 -1.16 -23.44
C GLU A 47 6.46 -1.13 -24.94
N VAL A 48 5.94 -0.01 -25.46
CA VAL A 48 5.42 0.08 -26.85
C VAL A 48 6.17 1.08 -27.74
N SER A 49 7.24 1.73 -27.29
CA SER A 49 7.98 2.69 -28.14
C SER A 49 9.46 2.38 -28.32
N SER A 50 9.73 1.40 -29.18
CA SER A 50 10.83 1.50 -30.14
C SER A 50 10.24 1.70 -31.53
N THR A 51 9.92 2.94 -31.90
CA THR A 51 10.13 3.56 -33.23
C THR A 51 9.79 5.05 -33.08
N GLY A 52 10.75 5.92 -33.40
CA GLY A 52 10.71 7.34 -33.03
C GLY A 52 9.73 8.22 -33.78
N SER A 53 9.48 9.40 -33.21
CA SER A 53 9.34 10.69 -33.91
C SER A 53 9.19 11.80 -32.87
N ASP A 54 9.83 12.94 -33.16
CA ASP A 54 9.90 14.17 -32.36
C ASP A 54 8.54 14.88 -32.10
N THR A 55 8.60 15.85 -31.17
CA THR A 55 7.62 16.93 -30.87
C THR A 55 6.47 16.52 -29.93
N VAL A 56 6.09 17.20 -28.84
CA VAL A 56 6.16 18.61 -28.38
C VAL A 56 6.10 18.60 -26.84
N ALA A 57 6.85 19.46 -26.14
CA ALA A 57 6.76 19.58 -24.68
C ALA A 57 5.44 20.27 -24.26
N PRO A 58 4.68 19.78 -23.26
CA PRO A 58 3.57 20.54 -22.70
C PRO A 58 4.07 21.47 -21.59
N SER A 59 3.71 22.74 -21.75
CA SER A 59 3.93 23.85 -20.84
C SER A 59 3.46 23.54 -19.41
N SER A 60 4.38 23.69 -18.47
CA SER A 60 4.10 24.02 -17.06
C SER A 60 3.19 25.26 -17.03
N ASP A 61 2.05 25.18 -16.34
CA ASP A 61 1.34 26.31 -15.67
C ASP A 61 -0.18 26.10 -15.47
N GLN A 62 -0.74 24.91 -15.65
CA GLN A 62 -2.14 24.61 -15.26
C GLN A 62 -2.35 23.27 -14.53
N ILE A 63 -1.40 22.87 -13.67
CA ILE A 63 -1.53 21.67 -12.83
C ILE A 63 -1.18 22.04 -11.39
N SER A 64 -2.07 22.68 -10.64
CA SER A 64 -1.75 22.99 -9.24
C SER A 64 -2.92 23.15 -8.27
N THR A 65 -4.12 22.68 -8.57
CA THR A 65 -5.23 22.72 -7.58
C THR A 65 -5.96 21.39 -7.40
N ASP A 66 -6.21 20.63 -8.48
CA ASP A 66 -6.80 19.27 -8.38
C ASP A 66 -5.75 18.16 -8.15
N MET A 67 -4.46 18.47 -8.28
CA MET A 67 -3.38 17.51 -8.09
C MET A 67 -2.99 17.34 -6.62
N GLU A 68 -3.30 18.31 -5.76
CA GLU A 68 -2.84 18.33 -4.37
C GLU A 68 -3.75 17.53 -3.42
N THR A 69 -5.06 17.45 -3.65
CA THR A 69 -5.98 16.81 -2.71
C THR A 69 -5.95 15.27 -2.76
N SER A 70 -5.60 14.67 -3.90
CA SER A 70 -5.61 13.19 -4.02
C SER A 70 -4.40 12.47 -3.41
N ALA A 71 -3.25 13.13 -3.31
CA ALA A 71 -2.03 12.52 -2.74
C ALA A 71 -1.87 12.80 -1.24
N GLN A 72 -2.41 13.94 -0.77
CA GLN A 72 -2.34 14.33 0.65
C GLN A 72 -3.13 13.40 1.57
N ASP A 73 -4.10 12.66 1.03
CA ASP A 73 -4.94 11.73 1.79
C ASP A 73 -4.46 10.27 1.70
N ILE A 74 -3.28 10.00 1.11
CA ILE A 74 -2.76 8.63 0.99
C ILE A 74 -1.72 8.36 2.06
N ALA A 75 -2.05 7.49 3.00
CA ALA A 75 -1.15 7.00 4.01
C ALA A 75 -0.31 5.82 3.46
N SER A 76 1.00 5.91 3.61
CA SER A 76 1.95 4.87 3.21
C SER A 76 2.48 4.06 4.40
N TYR A 77 2.53 2.75 4.23
CA TYR A 77 3.01 1.81 5.22
C TYR A 77 3.91 0.76 4.56
N GLN A 78 4.73 0.11 5.37
CA GLN A 78 5.44 -1.10 5.01
C GLN A 78 4.87 -2.25 5.84
N VAL A 79 4.46 -3.31 5.14
CA VAL A 79 3.99 -4.57 5.71
C VAL A 79 5.11 -5.59 5.54
N VAL A 80 5.42 -6.31 6.61
CA VAL A 80 6.39 -7.41 6.61
C VAL A 80 5.59 -8.69 6.75
N LEU A 81 5.70 -9.56 5.75
CA LEU A 81 5.06 -10.86 5.73
C LEU A 81 6.09 -11.97 5.96
N SER A 82 5.72 -13.01 6.70
CA SER A 82 6.43 -14.29 6.66
C SER A 82 6.13 -15.05 5.36
N SER A 83 6.90 -16.10 5.09
CA SER A 83 6.74 -16.94 3.88
C SER A 83 5.37 -17.60 3.74
N ASP A 84 4.63 -17.77 4.84
CA ASP A 84 3.26 -18.29 4.87
C ASP A 84 2.19 -17.22 4.62
N GLY A 85 2.57 -15.95 4.49
CA GLY A 85 1.66 -14.82 4.27
C GLY A 85 1.12 -14.15 5.54
N SER A 86 1.58 -14.55 6.72
CA SER A 86 1.18 -13.91 7.98
C SER A 86 1.85 -12.53 8.16
N VAL A 87 1.12 -11.56 8.72
CA VAL A 87 1.68 -10.23 9.05
C VAL A 87 2.53 -10.32 10.30
N VAL A 88 3.85 -10.22 10.13
CA VAL A 88 4.84 -10.29 11.22
C VAL A 88 5.42 -8.92 11.59
N GLY A 89 5.22 -7.92 10.73
CA GLY A 89 5.59 -6.54 10.98
C GLY A 89 4.73 -5.59 10.18
N PHE A 90 4.52 -4.40 10.73
CA PHE A 90 3.81 -3.33 10.07
C PHE A 90 4.41 -2.03 10.60
N GLN A 91 4.69 -1.07 9.73
CA GLN A 91 5.23 0.22 10.14
C GLN A 91 4.72 1.34 9.22
N PRO A 92 4.41 2.53 9.77
CA PRO A 92 4.08 3.69 8.95
C PRO A 92 5.35 4.25 8.28
N THR A 93 5.27 4.61 7.01
CA THR A 93 6.37 5.23 6.25
C THR A 93 6.13 6.69 5.89
N SER A 94 4.96 7.23 6.26
CA SER A 94 4.61 8.65 6.12
C SER A 94 4.03 9.22 7.41
N ARG A 95 4.08 10.55 7.55
CA ARG A 95 3.46 11.26 8.68
C ARG A 95 1.96 10.98 8.79
N LEU A 96 1.27 10.88 7.66
CA LEU A 96 -0.16 10.57 7.64
C LEU A 96 -0.43 9.17 8.18
N ALA A 97 0.38 8.19 7.77
CA ALA A 97 0.29 6.83 8.30
C ALA A 97 0.55 6.75 9.81
N VAL A 98 1.46 7.56 10.36
CA VAL A 98 1.66 7.66 11.82
C VAL A 98 0.37 8.13 12.51
N ASN A 99 -0.26 9.17 11.98
CA ASN A 99 -1.48 9.73 12.58
C ASN A 99 -2.68 8.77 12.50
N HIS A 100 -2.74 7.92 11.49
CA HIS A 100 -3.84 6.97 11.24
C HIS A 100 -3.50 5.52 11.60
N TRP A 101 -2.36 5.30 12.25
CA TRP A 101 -1.84 3.97 12.59
C TRP A 101 -2.86 3.13 13.36
N ALA A 102 -3.41 3.68 14.45
CA ALA A 102 -4.30 2.94 15.35
C ALA A 102 -5.65 2.55 14.71
N SER A 103 -6.07 3.27 13.67
CA SER A 103 -7.27 2.97 12.91
C SER A 103 -7.06 1.96 11.79
N ASN A 104 -5.81 1.70 11.39
CA ASN A 104 -5.53 0.78 10.29
C ASN A 104 -5.87 -0.68 10.68
N PRO A 105 -6.64 -1.43 9.87
CA PRO A 105 -6.96 -2.82 10.16
C PRO A 105 -5.74 -3.72 10.39
N LEU A 106 -4.66 -3.52 9.65
CA LEU A 106 -3.44 -4.34 9.79
C LEU A 106 -2.69 -4.09 11.10
N ALA A 107 -2.87 -2.91 11.71
CA ALA A 107 -2.32 -2.67 13.05
C ALA A 107 -2.97 -3.57 14.11
N LYS A 108 -4.22 -4.00 13.88
CA LYS A 108 -4.91 -4.98 14.73
C LYS A 108 -4.48 -6.41 14.39
N GLU A 109 -4.21 -6.71 13.12
CA GLU A 109 -3.75 -8.04 12.70
C GLU A 109 -2.32 -8.37 13.16
N LEU A 110 -1.52 -7.35 13.48
CA LEU A 110 -0.18 -7.51 14.06
C LEU A 110 -0.22 -8.48 15.26
N TYR A 111 0.65 -9.50 15.21
CA TYR A 111 0.71 -10.56 16.22
C TYR A 111 -0.59 -11.37 16.39
N ASN A 112 -1.40 -11.50 15.33
CA ASN A 112 -2.69 -12.20 15.33
C ASN A 112 -3.71 -11.58 16.30
N GLY A 113 -3.83 -10.25 16.35
CA GLY A 113 -4.82 -9.61 17.22
C GLY A 113 -4.41 -9.47 18.69
N ARG A 114 -3.20 -9.89 19.06
CA ARG A 114 -2.75 -9.83 20.45
C ARG A 114 -2.49 -8.37 20.85
N LYS A 115 -3.17 -7.90 21.90
CA LYS A 115 -2.87 -6.62 22.53
C LYS A 115 -1.53 -6.74 23.25
N LEU A 116 -0.49 -6.14 22.67
CA LEU A 116 0.79 -5.99 23.34
C LEU A 116 0.76 -4.72 24.20
N THR A 117 1.18 -4.85 25.45
CA THR A 117 1.25 -3.73 26.39
C THR A 117 2.69 -3.20 26.42
N PRO A 118 2.92 -1.90 26.16
CA PRO A 118 4.27 -1.34 26.27
C PRO A 118 4.86 -1.57 27.66
N GLY A 119 6.13 -1.97 27.73
CA GLY A 119 6.87 -2.13 28.99
C GLY A 119 6.62 -3.43 29.75
N LEU A 120 5.76 -4.32 29.25
CA LEU A 120 5.58 -5.66 29.83
C LEU A 120 6.24 -6.72 28.94
N ILE A 121 7.10 -7.55 29.54
CA ILE A 121 7.64 -8.74 28.88
C ILE A 121 6.51 -9.77 28.87
N GLU A 122 5.97 -10.08 27.69
CA GLU A 122 4.93 -11.09 27.50
C GLU A 122 5.57 -12.48 27.44
N PRO A 123 5.62 -13.28 28.53
CA PRO A 123 6.44 -14.50 28.59
C PRO A 123 5.89 -15.61 27.69
N GLY A 124 4.62 -15.51 27.30
CA GLY A 124 3.95 -16.41 26.35
C GLY A 124 4.03 -15.96 24.88
N LEU A 125 4.62 -14.79 24.59
CA LEU A 125 4.76 -14.27 23.24
C LEU A 125 5.96 -14.93 22.54
N LYS A 126 5.74 -16.13 22.02
CA LYS A 126 6.71 -16.81 21.14
C LYS A 126 6.54 -16.27 19.72
N ILE A 127 7.15 -15.13 19.43
CA ILE A 127 7.32 -14.67 18.05
C ILE A 127 8.47 -15.49 17.47
N GLN A 128 8.15 -16.45 16.60
CA GLN A 128 9.19 -17.09 15.81
C GLN A 128 9.77 -16.07 14.85
N GLN A 129 11.09 -15.92 14.84
CA GLN A 129 11.75 -15.11 13.84
C GLN A 129 11.59 -15.81 12.49
N PRO A 130 10.98 -15.15 11.48
CA PRO A 130 10.82 -15.76 10.18
C PRO A 130 12.19 -15.91 9.49
N ASP A 131 12.44 -17.07 8.87
CA ASP A 131 13.66 -17.34 8.10
C ASP A 131 13.78 -16.43 6.86
N LYS A 132 12.63 -16.05 6.29
CA LYS A 132 12.51 -15.14 5.16
C LYS A 132 11.34 -14.20 5.39
N VAL A 133 11.55 -12.94 5.06
CA VAL A 133 10.53 -11.90 5.09
C VAL A 133 10.29 -11.35 3.71
N ILE A 134 9.04 -11.00 3.43
CA ILE A 134 8.62 -10.35 2.20
C ILE A 134 8.13 -8.96 2.56
N LEU A 135 8.71 -7.95 1.93
CA LEU A 135 8.35 -6.56 2.14
C LEU A 135 7.28 -6.15 1.13
N VAL A 136 6.22 -5.56 1.63
CA VAL A 136 5.11 -5.05 0.82
C VAL A 136 4.89 -3.60 1.21
N GLU A 137 4.85 -2.72 0.22
CA GLU A 137 4.35 -1.37 0.41
C GLU A 137 2.83 -1.41 0.38
N LEU A 138 2.21 -0.74 1.35
CA LEU A 138 0.78 -0.50 1.40
C LEU A 138 0.52 1.00 1.31
N LEU A 139 -0.23 1.41 0.30
CA LEU A 139 -0.81 2.74 0.20
C LEU A 139 -2.31 2.63 0.50
N MET A 140 -2.83 3.48 1.37
CA MET A 140 -4.24 3.44 1.78
C MET A 140 -4.78 4.85 1.94
N SER A 141 -5.97 5.10 1.39
CA SER A 141 -6.67 6.37 1.62
C SER A 141 -7.10 6.49 3.08
N VAL A 142 -6.89 7.66 3.67
CA VAL A 142 -7.48 8.04 4.97
C VAL A 142 -8.78 8.82 4.81
N ASN A 143 -9.12 9.21 3.58
CA ASN A 143 -10.39 9.85 3.26
C ASN A 143 -11.51 8.80 3.33
N PRO A 144 -12.52 8.97 4.21
CA PRO A 144 -13.60 8.01 4.41
C PRO A 144 -14.49 7.82 3.17
N GLU A 145 -14.52 8.79 2.26
CA GLU A 145 -15.26 8.72 1.00
C GLU A 145 -14.50 7.95 -0.10
N SER A 146 -13.25 7.54 0.17
CA SER A 146 -12.41 6.80 -0.75
C SER A 146 -12.00 5.45 -0.17
N TRP A 147 -12.57 4.39 -0.76
CA TRP A 147 -12.23 2.99 -0.57
C TRP A 147 -10.93 2.53 -1.26
N PHE A 148 -9.89 3.36 -1.26
CA PHE A 148 -8.64 3.04 -1.93
C PHE A 148 -7.63 2.35 -1.02
N ALA A 149 -7.12 1.20 -1.46
CA ALA A 149 -5.88 0.61 -0.95
C ALA A 149 -5.13 -0.11 -2.07
N LEU A 150 -3.79 0.03 -2.08
CA LEU A 150 -2.86 -0.64 -2.99
C LEU A 150 -1.77 -1.33 -2.19
N ALA A 151 -1.58 -2.62 -2.41
CA ALA A 151 -0.47 -3.39 -1.87
C ALA A 151 0.46 -3.85 -3.00
N ARG A 152 1.76 -3.56 -2.90
CA ARG A 152 2.75 -3.92 -3.93
C ARG A 152 4.07 -4.40 -3.34
N PRO A 153 4.76 -5.36 -3.97
CA PRO A 153 6.05 -5.83 -3.48
C PRO A 153 7.06 -4.68 -3.47
N LEU A 154 7.76 -4.51 -2.36
CA LEU A 154 9.03 -3.80 -2.32
C LEU A 154 10.07 -4.86 -2.65
N GLY A 155 10.84 -4.68 -3.73
CA GLY A 155 11.74 -5.71 -4.27
C GLY A 155 12.58 -6.43 -3.20
N GLU A 156 13.01 -7.66 -3.50
CA GLU A 156 13.73 -8.50 -2.54
C GLU A 156 14.94 -7.75 -1.95
N THR A 157 14.90 -7.47 -0.65
CA THR A 157 16.12 -7.14 0.09
C THR A 157 16.93 -8.43 0.17
N GLY A 158 17.94 -8.52 -0.69
CA GLY A 158 18.85 -9.66 -0.81
C GLY A 158 19.64 -9.99 0.46
#